data_AF-G7W704-F1
#
_entry.id   AF-G7W704-F1
#
_cell.length_a   1.000
_cell.length_b   1.000
_cell.length_c   1.000
_cell.angle_alpha   90.00
_cell.angle_beta   90.00
_cell.angle_gamma   90.00
#
_symmetry.space_group_name_H-M   'P 1'
#
loop_
_entity.id
_entity.type
_entity.pdbx_description
1 polymer ?
#
loop_
_entity_poly.entity_id
_entity_poly.type
_entity_poly.pdbx_seq_one_letter_code
_entity_poly.pdbx_strand_id
1 'polypeptide(L)'
;MHKKLNSVQIRVTSICRREFARDVYRPGVISLSRIVWGSLGGSIALAIIGILSKVVGIAVLFPPLAATCFINSNCVYLRVARPKPVIVGHFVSSIGGLAGVWTGDLLAGGTDFVIPLKLSLALLYAALLMQVFDADHPPAAATAVIPAILPLPMPAQLFPVYMAWGATIAVLFALVWNRVWFEFPAKDDDYCVKYAGLYMEKPQVWGLALCMVSTLLMSCKQVAPTLYSIGLWGMTLGVLLLGMHHFVVALVTPKTEN
;
A
#
# COMPACT_ATOMS: atom_id res chain seq x y z
N MET A 1 40.62 4.45 -9.50
CA MET A 1 40.41 4.08 -8.08
C MET A 1 38.92 4.14 -7.76
N HIS A 2 38.24 3.00 -7.73
CA HIS A 2 36.89 2.92 -7.15
C HIS A 2 37.00 3.20 -5.65
N LYS A 3 36.61 4.40 -5.22
CA LYS A 3 36.45 4.73 -3.80
C LYS A 3 35.49 3.69 -3.20
N LYS A 4 35.95 2.89 -2.23
CA LYS A 4 35.07 2.09 -1.37
C LYS A 4 34.04 3.06 -0.80
N LEU A 5 32.81 3.01 -1.31
CA LEU A 5 31.68 3.67 -0.69
C LEU A 5 31.53 3.01 0.68
N ASN A 6 31.90 3.73 1.74
CA ASN A 6 31.48 3.36 3.08
C ASN A 6 29.97 3.10 3.01
N SER A 7 29.54 1.91 3.44
CA SER A 7 28.16 1.42 3.27
C SER A 7 27.11 2.30 3.94
N VAL A 8 27.54 3.16 4.87
CA VAL A 8 26.71 4.14 5.56
C VAL A 8 27.34 5.54 5.48
N GLN A 9 26.56 6.53 5.09
CA GLN A 9 26.93 7.95 5.06
C GLN A 9 26.11 8.72 6.10
N ILE A 10 26.76 9.54 6.92
CA ILE A 10 26.09 10.39 7.91
C ILE A 10 26.12 11.84 7.42
N ARG A 11 24.96 12.51 7.39
CA ARG A 11 24.80 13.90 6.93
C ARG A 11 23.94 14.69 7.92
N VAL A 12 24.59 15.51 8.75
CA VAL A 12 23.95 16.34 9.79
C VAL A 12 23.75 17.78 9.29
N THR A 13 23.29 17.91 8.05
CA THR A 13 22.98 19.21 7.44
C THR A 13 21.56 19.64 7.78
N SER A 14 21.31 20.95 7.79
CA SER A 14 19.97 21.50 7.97
C SER A 14 19.02 21.01 6.87
N ILE A 15 17.73 20.91 7.21
CA ILE A 15 16.68 20.47 6.30
C ILE A 15 16.61 21.44 5.12
N CYS A 16 17.02 20.96 3.94
CA CYS A 16 16.95 21.73 2.70
C CYS A 16 16.61 20.82 1.52
N ARG A 17 16.18 21.41 0.40
CA ARG A 17 15.73 20.68 -0.80
C ARG A 17 16.75 19.66 -1.32
N ARG A 18 18.05 19.90 -1.13
CA ARG A 18 19.12 18.97 -1.54
C ARG A 18 19.10 17.65 -0.74
N GLU A 19 18.78 17.70 0.55
CA GLU A 19 18.75 16.51 1.43
C GLU A 19 17.64 15.52 1.07
N PHE A 20 16.71 15.99 0.27
CA PHE A 20 15.60 15.23 -0.19
C PHE A 20 15.97 14.50 -1.50
N ALA A 21 16.81 15.04 -2.40
CA ALA A 21 17.13 14.41 -3.69
C ALA A 21 17.41 12.87 -3.63
N ARG A 22 17.00 12.14 -4.68
CA ARG A 22 16.99 10.66 -4.75
C ARG A 22 18.33 9.98 -4.38
N ASP A 23 19.44 10.62 -4.68
CA ASP A 23 20.79 10.13 -4.36
C ASP A 23 21.15 10.26 -2.87
N VAL A 24 20.45 11.13 -2.14
CA VAL A 24 20.61 11.39 -0.72
C VAL A 24 19.52 10.70 0.11
N TYR A 25 18.25 10.84 -0.26
CA TYR A 25 17.12 10.31 0.51
C TYR A 25 16.88 8.83 0.19
N ARG A 26 17.83 7.99 0.60
CA ARG A 26 17.85 6.55 0.33
C ARG A 26 18.43 5.77 1.51
N PRO A 27 18.11 4.47 1.64
CA PRO A 27 18.79 3.58 2.59
C PRO A 27 20.32 3.68 2.49
N GLY A 28 21.01 3.57 3.63
CA GLY A 28 22.47 3.76 3.71
C GLY A 28 22.90 5.23 3.90
N VAL A 29 21.99 6.21 3.83
CA VAL A 29 22.27 7.60 4.21
C VAL A 29 21.47 7.97 5.46
N ILE A 30 22.17 8.26 6.54
CA ILE A 30 21.61 8.80 7.79
C ILE A 30 21.65 10.32 7.67
N SER A 31 20.51 10.94 7.32
CA SER A 31 20.40 12.40 7.23
C SER A 31 19.37 12.95 8.21
N LEU A 32 19.60 14.18 8.68
CA LEU A 32 18.66 14.87 9.59
C LEU A 32 17.27 15.00 8.96
N SER A 33 17.19 15.28 7.65
CA SER A 33 15.92 15.32 6.92
C SER A 33 15.19 13.98 6.95
N ARG A 34 15.86 12.84 6.75
CA ARG A 34 15.21 11.52 6.85
C ARG A 34 14.75 11.22 8.27
N ILE A 35 15.59 11.50 9.26
CA ILE A 35 15.27 11.25 10.67
C ILE A 35 14.04 12.06 11.08
N VAL A 36 13.99 13.36 10.78
CA VAL A 36 12.88 14.22 11.19
C VAL A 36 11.68 14.04 10.27
N TRP A 37 11.82 14.26 8.96
CA TRP A 37 10.70 14.25 8.02
C TRP A 37 10.12 12.85 7.81
N GLY A 38 10.98 11.84 7.68
CA GLY A 38 10.58 10.46 7.50
C GLY A 38 9.88 9.91 8.74
N SER A 39 10.44 10.12 9.94
CA SER A 39 9.83 9.60 11.18
C SER A 39 8.53 10.32 11.53
N LEU A 40 8.49 11.66 11.40
CA LEU A 40 7.27 12.42 11.64
C LEU A 40 6.19 12.08 10.62
N GLY A 41 6.54 11.95 9.35
CA GLY A 41 5.60 11.57 8.30
C GLY A 41 4.92 10.23 8.59
N GLY A 42 5.70 9.20 8.91
CA GLY A 42 5.16 7.89 9.26
C GLY A 42 4.27 7.91 10.51
N SER A 43 4.69 8.63 11.55
CA SER A 43 3.93 8.77 12.79
C SER A 43 2.61 9.51 12.60
N ILE A 44 2.62 10.67 11.93
CA ILE A 44 1.43 11.48 11.66
C ILE A 44 0.45 10.71 10.77
N ALA A 45 0.94 10.04 9.72
CA ALA A 45 0.11 9.23 8.84
C ALA A 45 -0.67 8.15 9.62
N LEU A 46 0.04 7.40 10.47
CA LEU A 46 -0.59 6.34 11.27
C LEU A 46 -1.57 6.91 12.30
N ALA A 47 -1.25 8.05 12.91
CA ALA A 47 -2.15 8.74 13.84
C ALA A 47 -3.45 9.18 13.13
N ILE A 48 -3.35 9.74 11.92
CA ILE A 48 -4.52 10.11 11.10
C ILE A 48 -5.37 8.88 10.81
N ILE A 49 -4.77 7.78 10.34
CA ILE A 49 -5.48 6.53 10.06
C ILE A 49 -6.18 6.00 11.32
N GLY A 50 -5.50 5.99 12.47
CA GLY A 50 -6.07 5.54 13.74
C GLY A 50 -7.25 6.38 14.22
N ILE A 51 -7.12 7.70 14.17
CA ILE A 51 -8.20 8.63 14.54
C ILE A 51 -9.39 8.44 13.59
N LEU A 52 -9.17 8.45 12.28
CA LEU A 52 -10.24 8.28 11.30
C LEU A 52 -10.91 6.92 11.46
N SER A 53 -10.14 5.84 11.59
CA SER A 53 -10.64 4.47 11.80
C SER A 53 -11.60 4.40 12.99
N LYS A 54 -11.22 5.03 14.11
CA LYS A 54 -12.05 5.11 15.31
C LYS A 54 -13.30 5.95 15.11
N VAL A 55 -13.19 7.13 14.50
CA VAL A 55 -14.32 8.06 14.31
C VAL A 55 -15.36 7.51 13.35
N VAL A 56 -14.94 6.92 12.22
CA VAL A 56 -15.87 6.42 11.19
C VAL A 56 -16.34 4.99 11.46
N GLY A 57 -15.66 4.26 12.35
CA GLY A 57 -15.96 2.86 12.66
C GLY A 57 -15.58 1.88 11.56
N ILE A 58 -14.50 2.18 10.81
CA ILE A 58 -13.88 1.26 9.84
C ILE A 58 -12.60 0.74 10.47
N ALA A 59 -12.61 -0.51 10.93
CA ALA A 59 -11.44 -1.13 11.52
C ALA A 59 -10.38 -1.41 10.44
N VAL A 60 -9.10 -1.39 10.81
CA VAL A 60 -7.97 -1.75 9.94
C VAL A 60 -6.92 -2.49 10.76
N LEU A 61 -5.99 -3.16 10.09
CA LEU A 61 -4.82 -3.73 10.76
C LEU A 61 -3.72 -2.66 10.85
N PHE A 62 -3.46 -2.17 12.07
CA PHE A 62 -2.45 -1.13 12.29
C PHE A 62 -1.01 -1.60 12.02
N PRO A 63 -0.54 -2.79 12.42
CA PRO A 63 0.85 -3.20 12.18
C PRO A 63 1.29 -3.13 10.70
N PRO A 64 0.55 -3.70 9.73
CA PRO A 64 0.94 -3.59 8.33
C PRO A 64 0.81 -2.15 7.80
N LEU A 65 -0.20 -1.38 8.23
CA LEU A 65 -0.33 0.03 7.84
C LEU A 65 0.77 0.92 8.43
N ALA A 66 1.30 0.61 9.62
CA ALA A 66 2.44 1.30 10.20
C ALA A 66 3.69 1.13 9.33
N ALA A 67 3.96 -0.09 8.86
CA ALA A 67 5.06 -0.36 7.93
C ALA A 67 4.83 0.33 6.57
N THR A 68 3.59 0.41 6.09
CA THR A 68 3.22 1.21 4.90
C THR A 68 3.52 2.70 5.10
N CYS A 69 3.11 3.27 6.23
CA CYS A 69 3.38 4.67 6.57
C CYS A 69 4.88 4.95 6.63
N PHE A 70 5.67 4.00 7.17
CA PHE A 70 7.12 4.08 7.16
C PHE A 70 7.67 4.10 5.73
N ILE A 71 7.29 3.16 4.86
CA ILE A 71 7.76 3.12 3.46
C ILE A 71 7.38 4.41 2.72
N ASN A 72 6.14 4.86 2.84
CA ASN A 72 5.62 6.04 2.16
C ASN A 72 6.23 7.36 2.63
N SER A 73 6.96 7.37 3.74
CA SER A 73 7.65 8.56 4.27
C SER A 73 9.18 8.45 4.20
N ASN A 74 9.76 7.25 4.31
CA ASN A 74 11.22 7.03 4.41
C ASN A 74 11.85 6.44 3.15
N CYS A 75 11.04 5.82 2.30
CA CYS A 75 11.46 5.05 1.13
C CYS A 75 10.67 5.46 -0.13
N VAL A 76 10.37 6.75 -0.26
CA VAL A 76 9.43 7.34 -1.24
C VAL A 76 9.76 7.05 -2.71
N TYR A 77 11.02 6.76 -3.00
CA TYR A 77 11.52 6.48 -4.35
C TYR A 77 11.44 4.99 -4.72
N LEU A 78 11.06 4.11 -3.79
CA LEU A 78 10.89 2.71 -4.11
C LEU A 78 9.56 2.50 -4.84
N ARG A 79 9.57 1.58 -5.81
CA ARG A 79 8.36 1.15 -6.53
C ARG A 79 7.24 0.74 -5.58
N VAL A 80 7.58 0.04 -4.50
CA VAL A 80 6.63 -0.45 -3.48
C VAL A 80 5.92 0.67 -2.70
N ALA A 81 6.46 1.91 -2.71
CA ALA A 81 5.80 3.06 -2.09
C ALA A 81 4.71 3.68 -2.98
N ARG A 82 4.61 3.29 -4.26
CA ARG A 82 3.67 3.88 -5.21
C ARG A 82 2.22 3.50 -4.88
N PRO A 83 1.23 4.32 -5.30
CA PRO A 83 -0.19 4.09 -4.99
C PRO A 83 -0.72 2.70 -5.34
N LYS A 84 -0.37 2.15 -6.51
CA LYS A 84 -0.80 0.82 -6.96
C LYS A 84 -0.33 -0.28 -5.99
N PRO A 85 0.98 -0.48 -5.76
CA PRO A 85 1.44 -1.48 -4.79
C PRO A 85 0.84 -1.33 -3.40
N VAL A 86 0.72 -0.11 -2.89
CA VAL A 86 0.17 0.11 -1.55
C VAL A 86 -1.31 -0.32 -1.46
N ILE A 87 -2.17 0.20 -2.34
CA ILE A 87 -3.61 -0.05 -2.26
C ILE A 87 -3.95 -1.46 -2.73
N VAL A 88 -3.49 -1.84 -3.92
CA VAL A 88 -3.78 -3.16 -4.52
C VAL A 88 -3.11 -4.26 -3.71
N GLY A 89 -1.87 -4.06 -3.26
CA GLY A 89 -1.12 -5.05 -2.48
C GLY A 89 -1.85 -5.42 -1.20
N HIS A 90 -2.30 -4.44 -0.41
CA HIS A 90 -3.09 -4.71 0.80
C HIS A 90 -4.42 -5.40 0.49
N PHE A 91 -5.12 -4.99 -0.57
CA PHE A 91 -6.38 -5.61 -0.97
C PHE A 91 -6.20 -7.08 -1.36
N VAL A 92 -5.31 -7.39 -2.30
CA VAL A 92 -5.13 -8.76 -2.79
C VAL A 92 -4.46 -9.66 -1.75
N SER A 93 -3.59 -9.11 -0.90
CA SER A 93 -3.03 -9.86 0.23
C SER A 93 -4.06 -10.20 1.29
N SER A 94 -5.08 -9.36 1.48
CA SER A 94 -6.19 -9.69 2.38
C SER A 94 -7.01 -10.87 1.85
N ILE A 95 -7.24 -10.93 0.54
CA ILE A 95 -7.88 -12.08 -0.13
C ILE A 95 -7.00 -13.34 0.02
N GLY A 96 -5.71 -13.23 -0.29
CA GLY A 96 -4.75 -14.33 -0.14
C GLY A 96 -4.66 -14.85 1.30
N GLY A 97 -4.70 -13.94 2.28
CA GLY A 97 -4.70 -14.28 3.70
C GLY A 97 -5.92 -15.09 4.13
N LEU A 98 -7.12 -14.65 3.75
CA LEU A 98 -8.36 -15.38 4.04
C LEU A 98 -8.39 -16.75 3.36
N ALA A 99 -7.96 -16.82 2.10
CA ALA A 99 -7.83 -18.08 1.38
C ALA A 99 -6.83 -19.02 2.07
N GLY A 100 -5.69 -18.50 2.53
CA GLY A 100 -4.68 -19.28 3.23
C GLY A 100 -5.15 -19.80 4.58
N VAL A 101 -5.90 -18.99 5.33
CA VAL A 101 -6.54 -19.43 6.58
C VAL A 101 -7.54 -20.55 6.32
N TRP A 102 -8.42 -20.36 5.34
CA TRP A 102 -9.44 -21.34 4.97
C TRP A 102 -8.82 -22.67 4.50
N THR A 103 -7.83 -22.63 3.60
CA THR A 103 -7.14 -23.82 3.12
C THR A 103 -6.36 -24.50 4.25
N GLY A 104 -5.72 -23.72 5.14
CA GLY A 104 -5.01 -24.27 6.29
C GLY A 104 -5.92 -24.99 7.29
N ASP A 105 -7.11 -24.43 7.56
CA ASP A 105 -8.15 -25.10 8.37
C ASP A 105 -8.65 -26.38 7.70
N LEU A 106 -8.87 -26.33 6.38
CA LEU A 106 -9.35 -27.50 5.62
C LEU A 106 -8.34 -28.65 5.66
N LEU A 107 -7.04 -28.35 5.54
CA LEU A 107 -6.00 -29.37 5.40
C LEU A 107 -5.45 -29.88 6.75
N ALA A 108 -5.43 -29.04 7.78
CA ALA A 108 -4.76 -29.35 9.05
C ALA A 108 -5.59 -28.99 10.29
N GLY A 109 -6.88 -28.67 10.14
CA GLY A 109 -7.77 -28.36 11.25
C GLY A 109 -7.77 -29.45 12.32
N GLY A 110 -7.63 -29.05 13.58
CA GLY A 110 -7.55 -29.97 14.71
C GLY A 110 -6.18 -30.62 14.93
N THR A 111 -5.15 -30.22 14.17
CA THR A 111 -3.76 -30.66 14.37
C THR A 111 -2.88 -29.54 14.91
N ASP A 112 -1.74 -29.90 15.48
CA ASP A 112 -0.71 -28.94 15.96
C ASP A 112 -0.06 -28.14 14.81
N PHE A 113 -0.22 -28.59 13.56
CA PHE A 113 0.34 -27.96 12.38
C PHE A 113 -0.57 -26.92 11.72
N VAL A 114 -1.78 -26.70 12.25
CA VAL A 114 -2.76 -25.78 11.64
C VAL A 114 -2.22 -24.35 11.52
N ILE A 115 -1.57 -23.82 12.56
CA ILE A 115 -1.05 -22.44 12.54
C ILE A 115 0.12 -22.28 11.55
N PRO A 116 1.19 -23.10 11.61
CA PRO A 116 2.25 -23.06 10.60
C PRO A 116 1.72 -23.16 9.16
N LEU A 117 0.74 -24.04 8.92
CA LEU A 117 0.19 -24.22 7.58
C LEU A 117 -0.61 -23.00 7.11
N LYS A 118 -1.47 -22.43 7.96
CA LYS A 118 -2.20 -21.18 7.65
C LYS A 118 -1.24 -20.04 7.30
N LEU A 119 -0.19 -19.84 8.10
CA LEU A 119 0.81 -18.81 7.87
C LEU A 119 1.52 -18.98 6.52
N SER A 120 1.96 -20.20 6.23
CA SER A 120 2.65 -20.54 4.98
C SER A 120 1.76 -20.31 3.76
N LEU A 121 0.52 -20.82 3.79
CA LEU A 121 -0.43 -20.68 2.68
C LEU A 121 -0.91 -19.24 2.49
N ALA A 122 -1.16 -18.50 3.57
CA ALA A 122 -1.53 -17.09 3.51
C ALA A 122 -0.42 -16.26 2.84
N LEU A 123 0.84 -16.49 3.23
CA LEU A 123 1.98 -15.82 2.61
C LEU A 123 2.15 -16.22 1.14
N LEU A 124 2.04 -17.51 0.82
CA LEU A 124 2.11 -18.04 -0.55
C LEU A 124 1.08 -17.34 -1.46
N TYR A 125 -0.19 -17.36 -1.07
CA TYR A 125 -1.26 -16.78 -1.88
C TYR A 125 -1.13 -15.27 -1.99
N ALA A 126 -0.76 -14.57 -0.91
CA ALA A 126 -0.51 -13.13 -0.96
C ALA A 126 0.65 -12.78 -1.91
N ALA A 127 1.77 -13.52 -1.83
CA ALA A 127 2.92 -13.31 -2.71
C ALA A 127 2.57 -13.57 -4.18
N LEU A 128 1.84 -14.66 -4.47
CA LEU A 128 1.36 -14.96 -5.81
C LEU A 128 0.46 -13.84 -6.35
N LEU A 129 -0.53 -13.41 -5.57
CA LEU A 129 -1.46 -12.37 -6.01
C LEU A 129 -0.75 -11.02 -6.17
N MET A 130 0.14 -10.62 -5.26
CA MET A 130 0.90 -9.37 -5.43
C MET A 130 1.75 -9.40 -6.71
N GLN A 131 2.37 -10.53 -7.06
CA GLN A 131 3.13 -10.65 -8.31
C GLN A 131 2.23 -10.61 -9.55
N VAL A 132 1.10 -11.33 -9.54
CA VAL A 132 0.13 -11.34 -10.65
C VAL A 132 -0.44 -9.94 -10.93
N PHE A 133 -0.76 -9.20 -9.86
CA PHE A 133 -1.30 -7.84 -9.97
C PHE A 133 -0.20 -6.77 -10.05
N ASP A 134 1.08 -7.15 -10.05
CA ASP A 134 2.23 -6.25 -10.08
C ASP A 134 2.12 -5.16 -8.99
N ALA A 135 1.89 -5.63 -7.76
CA ALA A 135 1.55 -4.85 -6.58
C ALA A 135 2.37 -5.28 -5.36
N ASP A 136 3.64 -5.63 -5.57
CA ASP A 136 4.56 -6.02 -4.50
C ASP A 136 4.67 -4.92 -3.45
N HIS A 137 4.15 -5.22 -2.25
CA HIS A 137 4.21 -4.32 -1.12
C HIS A 137 4.45 -5.15 0.14
N PRO A 138 5.70 -5.24 0.64
CA PRO A 138 6.04 -6.12 1.75
C PRO A 138 5.15 -5.98 3.00
N PRO A 139 4.69 -4.78 3.41
CA PRO A 139 3.71 -4.64 4.49
C PRO A 139 2.38 -5.35 4.25
N ALA A 140 1.97 -5.55 2.99
CA ALA A 140 0.78 -6.30 2.65
C ALA A 140 0.93 -7.80 2.91
N ALA A 141 2.14 -8.36 2.85
CA ALA A 141 2.37 -9.75 3.28
C ALA A 141 2.00 -9.93 4.77
N ALA A 142 2.32 -8.95 5.62
CA ALA A 142 1.88 -8.95 7.02
C ALA A 142 0.35 -8.85 7.15
N THR A 143 -0.33 -8.16 6.22
CA THR A 143 -1.81 -8.14 6.16
C THR A 143 -2.38 -9.54 5.95
N ALA A 144 -1.74 -10.35 5.10
CA ALA A 144 -2.21 -11.70 4.80
C ALA A 144 -2.10 -12.68 5.98
N VAL A 145 -1.01 -12.58 6.75
CA VAL A 145 -0.69 -13.58 7.79
C VAL A 145 -1.33 -13.29 9.15
N ILE A 146 -1.67 -12.04 9.45
CA ILE A 146 -2.30 -11.67 10.73
C ILE A 146 -3.58 -12.48 11.03
N PRO A 147 -4.53 -12.69 10.08
CA PRO A 147 -5.72 -13.50 10.32
C PRO A 147 -5.45 -14.96 10.72
N ALA A 148 -4.25 -15.49 10.45
CA ALA A 148 -3.88 -16.85 10.85
C ALA A 148 -3.55 -16.99 12.34
N ILE A 149 -3.23 -15.87 13.00
CA ILE A 149 -2.72 -15.85 14.38
C ILE A 149 -3.49 -14.91 15.31
N LEU A 150 -4.28 -13.99 14.76
CA LEU A 150 -5.06 -13.01 15.52
C LEU A 150 -6.47 -12.87 14.94
N PRO A 151 -7.47 -12.62 15.79
CA PRO A 151 -8.84 -12.38 15.33
C PRO A 151 -8.91 -11.08 14.52
N LEU A 152 -9.73 -11.10 13.46
CA LEU A 152 -10.01 -9.90 12.67
C LEU A 152 -10.93 -8.93 13.45
N PRO A 153 -10.65 -7.62 13.43
CA PRO A 153 -11.52 -6.62 14.07
C PRO A 153 -12.76 -6.27 13.21
N MET A 154 -12.97 -6.98 12.10
CA MET A 154 -14.10 -6.83 11.20
C MET A 154 -14.57 -8.20 10.67
N PRO A 155 -15.78 -8.30 10.11
CA PRO A 155 -16.19 -9.46 9.31
C PRO A 155 -15.19 -9.74 8.18
N ALA A 156 -14.84 -11.01 7.97
CA ALA A 156 -13.82 -11.43 7.02
C ALA A 156 -14.06 -10.90 5.60
N GLN A 157 -15.32 -10.83 5.15
CA GLN A 157 -15.67 -10.36 3.81
C GLN A 157 -15.35 -8.88 3.58
N LEU A 158 -15.32 -8.07 4.64
CA LEU A 158 -14.99 -6.65 4.58
C LEU A 158 -13.48 -6.39 4.66
N PHE A 159 -12.70 -7.40 5.04
CA PHE A 159 -11.27 -7.25 5.32
C PHE A 159 -10.48 -6.65 4.13
N PRO A 160 -10.62 -7.12 2.87
CA PRO A 160 -9.90 -6.51 1.74
C PRO A 160 -10.23 -5.04 1.52
N VAL A 161 -11.51 -4.68 1.59
CA VAL A 161 -11.98 -3.32 1.30
C VAL A 161 -11.58 -2.37 2.43
N TYR A 162 -11.61 -2.82 3.69
CA TYR A 162 -11.18 -2.03 4.84
C TYR A 162 -9.66 -1.80 4.82
N MET A 163 -8.86 -2.79 4.42
CA MET A 163 -7.43 -2.60 4.24
C MET A 163 -7.11 -1.66 3.08
N ALA A 164 -7.84 -1.74 1.96
CA ALA A 164 -7.73 -0.77 0.86
C ALA A 164 -8.11 0.65 1.28
N TRP A 165 -9.12 0.82 2.15
CA TRP A 165 -9.49 2.11 2.74
C TRP A 165 -8.34 2.72 3.54
N GLY A 166 -7.73 1.97 4.47
CA GLY A 166 -6.58 2.43 5.24
C GLY A 166 -5.35 2.73 4.37
N ALA A 167 -5.09 1.87 3.37
CA ALA A 167 -4.01 2.06 2.39
C ALA A 167 -4.22 3.31 1.53
N THR A 168 -5.46 3.62 1.14
CA THR A 168 -5.80 4.82 0.38
C THR A 168 -5.53 6.08 1.19
N ILE A 169 -5.88 6.09 2.48
CA ILE A 169 -5.54 7.22 3.38
C ILE A 169 -4.02 7.39 3.49
N ALA A 170 -3.27 6.29 3.64
CA ALA A 170 -1.81 6.34 3.68
C ALA A 170 -1.21 6.93 2.38
N VAL A 171 -1.77 6.58 1.22
CA VAL A 171 -1.37 7.14 -0.08
C VAL A 171 -1.73 8.62 -0.19
N LEU A 172 -2.94 9.01 0.23
CA LEU A 172 -3.37 10.41 0.22
C LEU A 172 -2.48 11.29 1.09
N PHE A 173 -2.17 10.81 2.29
CA PHE A 173 -1.22 11.48 3.16
C PHE A 173 0.15 11.60 2.49
N ALA A 174 0.67 10.51 1.90
CA ALA A 174 1.97 10.52 1.23
C ALA A 174 2.02 11.48 0.04
N LEU A 175 0.93 11.60 -0.73
CA LEU A 175 0.80 12.57 -1.83
C LEU A 175 0.95 14.00 -1.33
N VAL A 176 0.34 14.35 -0.20
CA VAL A 176 0.46 15.70 0.38
C VAL A 176 1.82 15.90 1.05
N TRP A 177 2.21 14.97 1.93
CA TRP A 177 3.42 15.04 2.74
C TRP A 177 4.69 15.08 1.88
N ASN A 178 4.81 14.18 0.90
CA ASN A 178 6.02 14.12 0.09
C ASN A 178 6.11 15.30 -0.89
N ARG A 179 4.97 15.85 -1.36
CA ARG A 179 4.93 16.99 -2.28
C ARG A 179 5.53 18.28 -1.76
N VAL A 180 5.77 18.39 -0.45
CA VAL A 180 6.50 19.51 0.14
C VAL A 180 7.94 19.57 -0.36
N TRP A 181 8.59 18.42 -0.56
CA TRP A 181 10.02 18.34 -0.94
C TRP A 181 10.28 17.57 -2.24
N PHE A 182 9.30 16.75 -2.68
CA PHE A 182 9.44 15.76 -3.74
C PHE A 182 8.26 15.73 -4.68
N GLU A 183 8.51 15.39 -5.94
CA GLU A 183 7.41 14.87 -6.75
C GLU A 183 7.08 13.45 -6.29
N PHE A 184 5.81 13.24 -5.93
CA PHE A 184 5.29 11.93 -5.54
C PHE A 184 3.97 11.65 -6.26
N PRO A 185 3.82 10.46 -6.89
CA PRO A 185 4.84 9.43 -7.12
C PRO A 185 6.03 9.97 -7.91
N ALA A 186 7.24 9.50 -7.60
CA ALA A 186 8.46 9.99 -8.22
C ALA A 186 8.60 9.45 -9.66
N LYS A 187 9.11 10.29 -10.57
CA LYS A 187 9.46 9.87 -11.95
C LYS A 187 10.44 8.68 -11.92
N ASP A 188 10.17 7.69 -12.75
CA ASP A 188 11.04 6.54 -13.03
C ASP A 188 10.96 6.19 -14.53
N ASP A 189 11.66 5.14 -14.92
CA ASP A 189 11.83 4.76 -16.33
C ASP A 189 10.49 4.32 -16.95
N ASP A 190 9.64 3.64 -16.17
CA ASP A 190 8.33 3.18 -16.60
C ASP A 190 7.29 4.33 -16.67
N TYR A 191 7.41 5.35 -15.81
CA TYR A 191 6.42 6.42 -15.69
C TYR A 191 7.06 7.80 -15.90
N CYS A 192 7.32 8.11 -17.17
CA CYS A 192 7.93 9.37 -17.58
C CYS A 192 6.93 10.52 -17.82
N VAL A 193 5.64 10.22 -18.01
CA VAL A 193 4.59 11.21 -18.36
C VAL A 193 3.67 11.43 -17.17
N LYS A 194 3.26 12.70 -16.96
CA LYS A 194 2.29 13.05 -15.93
C LYS A 194 0.86 12.99 -16.48
N TYR A 195 -0.03 12.34 -15.71
CA TYR A 195 -1.47 12.44 -15.89
C TYR A 195 -2.09 12.97 -14.61
N ALA A 196 -2.92 14.02 -14.71
CA ALA A 196 -3.43 14.77 -13.54
C ALA A 196 -2.34 15.18 -12.53
N GLY A 197 -1.13 15.51 -13.02
CA GLY A 197 0.02 15.88 -12.18
C GLY A 197 0.71 14.72 -11.45
N LEU A 198 0.39 13.47 -11.77
CA LEU A 198 0.98 12.25 -11.19
C LEU A 198 1.76 11.46 -12.24
N TYR A 199 2.95 10.96 -11.89
CA TYR A 199 3.70 10.01 -12.73
C TYR A 199 3.11 8.60 -12.62
N MET A 200 1.92 8.43 -13.20
CA MET A 200 1.10 7.23 -13.19
C MET A 200 0.34 7.16 -14.51
N GLU A 201 0.09 5.98 -15.04
CA GLU A 201 -0.74 5.82 -16.25
C GLU A 201 -2.19 6.28 -16.01
N LYS A 202 -2.89 6.66 -17.09
CA LYS A 202 -4.29 7.13 -17.01
C LYS A 202 -5.21 6.17 -16.24
N PRO A 203 -5.21 4.84 -16.49
CA PRO A 203 -6.07 3.93 -15.73
C PRO A 203 -5.74 3.93 -14.24
N GLN A 204 -4.46 4.03 -13.88
CA GLN A 204 -4.05 4.09 -12.48
C GLN A 204 -4.49 5.40 -11.80
N VAL A 205 -4.44 6.53 -12.51
CA VAL A 205 -4.97 7.81 -11.99
C VAL A 205 -6.47 7.72 -11.73
N TRP A 206 -7.23 7.15 -12.67
CA TRP A 206 -8.67 6.94 -12.49
C TRP A 206 -8.99 5.96 -11.35
N GLY A 207 -8.25 4.85 -11.25
CA GLY A 207 -8.41 3.89 -10.16
C GLY A 207 -8.12 4.51 -8.80
N LEU A 208 -7.05 5.31 -8.69
CA LEU A 208 -6.74 6.07 -7.48
C LEU A 208 -7.85 7.08 -7.14
N ALA A 209 -8.31 7.87 -8.11
CA ALA A 209 -9.38 8.84 -7.90
C ALA A 209 -10.67 8.16 -7.40
N LEU A 210 -11.01 7.00 -7.95
CA LEU A 210 -12.16 6.23 -7.51
C LEU A 210 -11.99 5.68 -6.09
N CYS A 211 -10.80 5.17 -5.73
CA CYS A 211 -10.47 4.77 -4.36
C CYS A 211 -10.59 5.95 -3.38
N MET A 212 -10.17 7.15 -3.77
CA MET A 212 -10.28 8.36 -2.95
C MET A 212 -11.75 8.73 -2.68
N VAL A 213 -12.57 8.82 -3.73
CA VAL A 213 -14.02 9.10 -3.60
C VAL A 213 -14.68 8.04 -2.74
N SER A 214 -14.36 6.77 -2.97
CA SER A 214 -14.91 5.64 -2.22
C SER A 214 -14.50 5.68 -0.74
N THR A 215 -13.29 6.12 -0.43
CA THR A 215 -12.82 6.32 0.95
C THR A 215 -13.68 7.35 1.69
N LEU A 216 -14.05 8.44 1.01
CA LEU A 216 -14.94 9.47 1.57
C LEU A 216 -16.34 8.91 1.80
N LEU A 217 -16.90 8.21 0.80
CA LEU A 217 -18.23 7.60 0.91
C LEU A 217 -18.30 6.54 2.02
N MET A 218 -17.28 5.69 2.14
CA MET A 218 -17.16 4.73 3.23
C MET A 218 -17.09 5.42 4.59
N SER A 219 -16.45 6.59 4.68
CA SER A 219 -16.34 7.35 5.94
C SER A 219 -17.70 7.88 6.44
N CYS A 220 -18.74 7.89 5.60
CA CYS A 220 -20.11 8.23 5.98
C CYS A 220 -20.88 7.08 6.66
N LYS A 221 -20.22 5.96 7.02
CA LYS A 221 -20.83 4.74 7.61
C LYS A 221 -21.86 5.01 8.71
N GLN A 222 -21.58 5.95 9.62
CA GLN A 222 -22.45 6.24 10.76
C GLN A 222 -23.68 7.10 10.41
N VAL A 223 -23.61 7.86 9.30
CA VAL A 223 -24.63 8.86 8.96
C VAL A 223 -25.49 8.41 7.77
N ALA A 224 -24.88 7.75 6.79
CA ALA A 224 -25.54 7.36 5.55
C ALA A 224 -25.09 5.94 5.12
N PRO A 225 -25.74 4.88 5.61
CA PRO A 225 -25.40 3.49 5.27
C PRO A 225 -25.40 3.20 3.76
N THR A 226 -26.28 3.84 3.00
CA THR A 226 -26.32 3.73 1.54
C THR A 226 -25.04 4.26 0.89
N LEU A 227 -24.53 5.41 1.33
CA LEU A 227 -23.28 5.96 0.83
C LEU A 227 -22.10 5.05 1.19
N TYR A 228 -22.10 4.48 2.39
CA TYR A 228 -21.09 3.50 2.79
C TYR A 228 -21.09 2.27 1.85
N SER A 229 -22.27 1.72 1.54
CA SER A 229 -22.40 0.58 0.62
C SER A 229 -21.93 0.94 -0.79
N ILE A 230 -22.27 2.12 -1.31
CA ILE A 230 -21.76 2.62 -2.59
C ILE A 230 -20.23 2.73 -2.54
N GLY A 231 -19.69 3.22 -1.42
CA GLY A 231 -18.25 3.31 -1.18
C GLY A 231 -17.54 1.95 -1.18
N LEU A 232 -18.15 0.88 -0.64
CA LEU A 232 -17.56 -0.47 -0.69
C LEU A 232 -17.40 -0.96 -2.14
N TRP A 233 -18.46 -0.80 -2.95
CA TRP A 233 -18.45 -1.19 -4.36
C TRP A 233 -17.49 -0.32 -5.17
N GLY A 234 -17.52 0.99 -4.94
CA GLY A 234 -16.60 1.93 -5.56
C GLY A 234 -15.14 1.62 -5.24
N MET A 235 -14.83 1.27 -3.98
CA MET A 235 -13.47 0.90 -3.57
C MET A 235 -13.02 -0.35 -4.32
N THR A 236 -13.89 -1.37 -4.40
CA THR A 236 -13.59 -2.60 -5.14
C THR A 236 -13.30 -2.30 -6.61
N LEU A 237 -14.16 -1.51 -7.26
CA LEU A 237 -13.97 -1.11 -8.65
C LEU A 237 -12.70 -0.28 -8.86
N GLY A 238 -12.38 0.64 -7.94
CA GLY A 238 -11.17 1.44 -7.96
C GLY A 238 -9.90 0.60 -7.87
N VAL A 239 -9.90 -0.39 -6.97
CA VAL A 239 -8.80 -1.35 -6.84
C VAL A 239 -8.66 -2.20 -8.09
N LEU A 240 -9.76 -2.70 -8.66
CA LEU A 240 -9.71 -3.50 -9.90
C LEU A 240 -9.16 -2.67 -11.07
N LEU A 241 -9.59 -1.41 -11.22
CA LEU A 241 -9.06 -0.53 -12.25
C LEU A 241 -7.56 -0.26 -12.06
N LEU A 242 -7.14 -0.04 -10.81
CA LEU A 242 -5.74 0.18 -10.45
C LEU A 242 -4.88 -1.08 -10.66
N GLY A 243 -5.42 -2.27 -10.39
CA GLY A 243 -4.72 -3.54 -10.40
C GLY A 243 -4.79 -4.32 -11.71
N MET A 244 -5.79 -4.11 -12.56
CA MET A 244 -6.02 -4.97 -13.75
C MET A 244 -5.72 -4.31 -15.09
N HIS A 245 -5.40 -3.02 -15.13
CA HIS A 245 -5.16 -2.29 -16.38
C HIS A 245 -4.09 -2.94 -17.27
N HIS A 246 -3.04 -3.53 -16.70
CA HIS A 246 -1.99 -4.19 -17.48
C HIS A 246 -2.47 -5.45 -18.21
N PHE A 247 -3.48 -6.15 -17.69
CA PHE A 247 -4.10 -7.27 -18.41
C PHE A 247 -4.89 -6.77 -19.63
N VAL A 248 -5.60 -5.65 -19.50
CA VAL A 248 -6.33 -5.05 -20.63
C VAL A 248 -5.35 -4.62 -21.71
N VAL A 249 -4.26 -3.96 -21.34
CA VAL A 249 -3.21 -3.58 -22.29
C VAL A 249 -2.61 -4.80 -22.99
N ALA A 250 -2.31 -5.87 -22.25
CA ALA A 250 -1.77 -7.11 -22.82
C ALA A 250 -2.74 -7.82 -23.79
N LEU A 251 -4.06 -7.68 -23.59
CA LEU A 251 -5.07 -8.26 -24.46
C LEU A 251 -5.35 -7.41 -25.71
N VAL A 252 -5.25 -6.09 -25.59
CA VAL A 252 -5.57 -5.15 -26.67
C VAL A 252 -4.38 -4.87 -27.58
N THR A 253 -3.16 -4.92 -27.06
CA THR A 253 -1.96 -4.66 -27.87
C THR A 253 -1.68 -5.88 -28.74
N PRO A 254 -1.83 -5.81 -30.08
CA PRO A 254 -1.47 -6.94 -30.93
C PRO A 254 0.01 -7.26 -30.70
N LYS A 255 0.34 -8.56 -30.63
CA LYS A 255 1.74 -9.01 -30.68
C LYS A 255 2.30 -8.60 -32.04
N THR A 256 2.78 -7.37 -32.16
CA THR A 256 3.73 -7.03 -33.21
C THR A 256 4.99 -7.83 -32.89
N GLU A 257 5.30 -8.73 -33.81
CA GLU A 257 6.34 -9.75 -33.76
C GLU A 257 7.67 -9.22 -33.19
N ASN A 258 8.23 -9.97 -32.25
CA ASN A 258 9.68 -9.99 -32.01
C ASN A 258 10.30 -11.03 -32.96
#